data_AF-A0A965ZRG9-F1
#
_entry.id   AF-A0A965ZRG9-F1
#
_cell.length_a   1.000
_cell.length_b   1.000
_cell.length_c   1.000
_cell.angle_alpha   90.00
_cell.angle_beta   90.00
_cell.angle_gamma   90.00
#
_symmetry.space_group_name_H-M   'P 1'
#
loop_
_entity.id
_entity.type
_entity.pdbx_description
1 polymer ?
#
loop_
_entity_poly.entity_id
_entity_poly.type
_entity_poly.pdbx_seq_one_letter_code
_entity_poly.pdbx_strand_id
1 'polypeptide(L)' 'MAPKQIDHLIKMANQIALNTGAHTDIADSARRTGEHLRKFWTPAMREQLGEYCASGGEGLEPVVEQVLREMSP' A
#
# COMPACT_ATOMS: atom_id res chain seq x y z
N MET A 1 21.38 4.21 -5.49
CA MET A 1 20.56 5.11 -4.65
C MET A 1 19.10 4.72 -4.84
N ALA A 2 18.51 3.91 -3.96
CA ALA A 2 17.10 3.48 -4.07
C ALA A 2 16.32 3.29 -2.74
N PRO A 3 16.88 3.36 -1.51
CA PRO A 3 16.07 3.10 -0.31
C PRO A 3 15.08 4.24 0.00
N LYS A 4 15.46 5.50 -0.26
CA LYS A 4 14.60 6.66 0.02
C LYS A 4 13.28 6.67 -0.75
N GLN A 5 13.22 6.04 -1.92
CA GLN A 5 12.03 6.05 -2.76
C GLN A 5 10.99 5.05 -2.25
N ILE A 6 11.41 3.84 -1.85
CA ILE A 6 10.49 2.86 -1.27
C ILE A 6 9.99 3.31 0.11
N ASP A 7 10.85 3.88 0.95
CA ASP A 7 10.46 4.44 2.26
C ASP A 7 9.36 5.50 2.13
N HIS A 8 9.42 6.30 1.06
CA HIS A 8 8.40 7.30 0.77
C HIS A 8 7.07 6.66 0.33
N LEU A 9 7.12 5.64 -0.54
CA LEU A 9 5.92 4.90 -0.95
C LEU A 9 5.25 4.22 0.24
N ILE A 10 6.02 3.57 1.13
CA ILE A 10 5.50 2.96 2.35
C ILE A 10 4.75 3.99 3.19
N LYS A 11 5.39 5.15 3.47
CA LYS A 11 4.77 6.22 4.25
C LYS A 11 3.47 6.73 3.62
N MET A 12 3.45 6.97 2.31
CA MET A 12 2.23 7.44 1.64
C MET A 12 1.13 6.38 1.66
N ALA A 13 1.46 5.10 1.39
CA ALA A 13 0.47 4.02 1.40
C ALA A 13 -0.17 3.86 2.78
N ASN A 14 0.65 3.89 3.84
CA ASN A 14 0.16 3.82 5.21
C ASN A 14 -0.73 5.02 5.55
N GLN A 15 -0.36 6.24 5.14
CA GLN A 15 -1.20 7.43 5.33
C GLN A 15 -2.55 7.31 4.61
N ILE A 16 -2.57 6.73 3.40
CA ILE A 16 -3.83 6.46 2.67
C ILE A 16 -4.68 5.45 3.47
N ALA A 17 -4.09 4.37 3.96
CA ALA A 17 -4.80 3.38 4.77
C ALA A 17 -5.39 4.00 6.05
N LEU A 18 -4.61 4.79 6.79
CA LEU A 18 -5.08 5.50 7.98
C LEU A 18 -6.25 6.43 7.65
N ASN A 19 -6.13 7.21 6.58
CA ASN A 19 -7.18 8.16 6.16
C ASN A 19 -8.46 7.49 5.66
N THR A 20 -8.40 6.24 5.22
CA THR A 20 -9.58 5.48 4.78
C THR A 20 -10.30 4.76 5.91
N GLY A 21 -9.79 4.85 7.14
CA GLY A 21 -10.44 4.28 8.32
C GLY A 21 -9.90 2.92 8.74
N ALA A 22 -8.59 2.66 8.57
CA ALA A 22 -7.93 1.41 8.95
C ALA A 22 -8.20 0.95 10.41
N HIS A 23 -8.59 1.88 11.31
CA HIS A 23 -8.91 1.58 12.71
C HIS A 23 -10.39 1.23 12.98
N THR A 24 -11.27 1.37 11.98
CA THR A 24 -12.72 1.19 12.14
C THR A 24 -13.24 -0.01 11.36
N ASP A 25 -12.90 -0.12 10.08
CA ASP A 25 -13.31 -1.22 9.22
C ASP A 25 -12.15 -1.58 8.27
N ILE A 26 -11.44 -2.66 8.61
CA ILE A 26 -10.25 -3.11 7.88
C ILE A 26 -10.61 -3.50 6.44
N ALA A 27 -11.77 -4.15 6.22
CA ALA A 27 -12.16 -4.63 4.90
C ALA A 27 -12.57 -3.49 3.98
N ASP A 28 -13.37 -2.54 4.48
CA ASP A 28 -13.75 -1.35 3.71
C ASP A 28 -12.55 -0.42 3.48
N SER A 29 -11.67 -0.27 4.47
CA SER A 29 -10.42 0.49 4.35
C SER A 29 -9.48 -0.13 3.32
N ALA A 30 -9.34 -1.46 3.28
CA ALA A 30 -8.55 -2.15 2.25
C ALA A 30 -9.11 -1.85 0.86
N ARG A 31 -10.42 -2.02 0.65
CA ARG A 31 -11.06 -1.71 -0.63
C ARG A 31 -10.81 -0.26 -1.08
N ARG A 32 -11.04 0.72 -0.20
CA ARG A 32 -10.84 2.14 -0.50
C ARG A 32 -9.37 2.50 -0.75
N THR A 33 -8.47 1.92 0.05
CA THR A 33 -7.02 2.08 -0.13
C THR A 33 -6.60 1.56 -1.50
N GLY A 34 -7.07 0.37 -1.87
CA GLY A 34 -6.75 -0.21 -3.17
C GLY A 34 -7.32 0.57 -4.36
N GLU A 35 -8.54 1.08 -4.26
CA GLU A 35 -9.11 2.00 -5.25
C GLU A 35 -8.27 3.28 -5.40
N HIS A 36 -7.82 3.86 -4.28
CA HIS A 36 -6.99 5.06 -4.29
C HIS A 36 -5.64 4.80 -4.96
N LEU A 37 -4.94 3.74 -4.57
CA LEU A 37 -3.66 3.37 -5.17
C LEU A 37 -3.82 3.13 -6.68
N ARG A 38 -4.85 2.40 -7.13
CA ARG A 38 -5.10 2.18 -8.58
C ARG A 38 -5.38 3.47 -9.34
N LYS A 39 -6.10 4.42 -8.73
CA LYS A 39 -6.54 5.66 -9.39
C LYS A 39 -5.45 6.72 -9.47
N PHE A 40 -4.62 6.83 -8.42
CA PHE A 40 -3.69 7.95 -8.28
C PHE A 40 -2.22 7.56 -8.44
N TRP A 41 -1.87 6.28 -8.32
CA TRP A 41 -0.48 5.84 -8.47
C TRP A 41 -0.22 5.25 -9.85
N THR A 42 1.00 5.44 -10.34
CA THR A 42 1.45 4.81 -11.58
C THR A 42 1.61 3.30 -11.39
N PRO A 43 1.57 2.49 -12.46
CA PRO A 43 1.82 1.05 -12.38
C PRO A 43 3.16 0.73 -11.70
N ALA A 44 4.23 1.44 -12.07
CA ALA A 44 5.57 1.24 -11.51
C ALA A 44 5.64 1.46 -9.99
N MET A 45 4.92 2.45 -9.44
CA MET A 45 4.86 2.66 -7.99
C MET A 45 4.19 1.49 -7.27
N ARG A 46 3.13 0.92 -7.87
CA ARG A 46 2.39 -0.21 -7.31
C ARG A 46 3.21 -1.49 -7.38
N GLU A 47 3.89 -1.75 -8.49
CA GLU A 47 4.84 -2.87 -8.64
C GLU A 47 5.96 -2.76 -7.61
N GLN A 48 6.61 -1.60 -7.51
CA GLN A 48 7.70 -1.39 -6.55
C GLN A 48 7.27 -1.65 -5.10
N LEU A 49 6.07 -1.20 -4.71
CA LEU A 49 5.53 -1.47 -3.37
C LEU A 49 5.11 -2.93 -3.19
N GLY A 50 4.57 -3.57 -4.24
CA GLY A 50 4.22 -4.98 -4.24
C GLY A 50 5.44 -5.91 -4.11
N GLU A 51 6.51 -5.64 -4.85
CA GLU A 51 7.80 -6.34 -4.74
C GLU A 51 8.38 -6.20 -3.32
N TYR A 52 8.31 -4.98 -2.76
CA TYR A 52 8.75 -4.75 -1.39
C TYR A 52 7.93 -5.56 -0.38
N CYS A 53 6.60 -5.58 -0.52
CA CYS A 53 5.72 -6.38 0.30
C CYS A 53 6.05 -7.88 0.22
N ALA A 54 6.35 -8.40 -0.98
CA ALA A 54 6.75 -9.79 -1.17
C ALA A 54 8.11 -10.12 -0.53
N SER A 55 9.01 -9.15 -0.39
CA SER A 55 10.33 -9.32 0.24
C SER A 55 10.33 -9.24 1.78
N GLY A 56 9.18 -8.97 2.40
CA GLY A 56 9.03 -8.91 3.86
C GLY A 56 8.14 -7.77 4.35
N GLY A 57 7.99 -6.70 3.56
CA GLY A 57 7.00 -5.65 3.81
C GLY A 57 7.17 -4.86 5.12
N GLU A 58 8.38 -4.76 5.66
CA GLU A 58 8.61 -4.11 6.95
C GLU A 58 8.07 -2.67 6.98
N GLY A 59 7.29 -2.35 8.00
CA GLY A 59 6.71 -1.02 8.17
C GLY A 59 5.49 -0.72 7.29
N LEU A 60 4.96 -1.68 6.52
CA LEU A 60 3.63 -1.54 5.90
C LEU A 60 2.53 -1.77 6.95
N GLU A 61 1.46 -0.99 6.86
CA GLU A 61 0.26 -1.24 7.66
C GLU A 61 -0.45 -2.52 7.16
N PRO A 62 -1.10 -3.31 8.04
CA PRO A 62 -1.76 -4.57 7.66
C PRO A 62 -2.78 -4.41 6.52
N VAL A 63 -3.49 -3.28 6.50
CA VAL A 63 -4.43 -2.93 5.42
C VAL A 63 -3.71 -2.79 4.08
N VAL A 64 -2.52 -2.18 4.07
CA VAL A 64 -1.73 -1.98 2.85
C VAL A 64 -1.19 -3.32 2.34
N GLU A 65 -0.68 -4.18 3.24
CA GLU A 65 -0.24 -5.52 2.87
C GLU A 65 -1.37 -6.34 2.24
N GLN A 66 -2.57 -6.31 2.83
CA GLN A 66 -3.74 -7.00 2.29
C GLN A 66 -4.05 -6.51 0.87
N VAL A 67 -4.11 -5.18 0.69
CA VAL A 67 -4.36 -4.57 -0.62
C VAL A 67 -3.33 -5.00 -1.65
N LEU A 68 -2.04 -5.00 -1.31
CA LEU A 68 -0.98 -5.37 -2.24
C LEU A 68 -1.05 -6.84 -2.63
N ARG A 69 -1.43 -7.73 -1.70
CA ARG A 69 -1.68 -9.15 -1.98
C ARG A 69 -2.88 -9.36 -2.90
N GLU A 70 -3.93 -8.56 -2.76
CA GLU A 70 -5.12 -8.57 -3.64
C GLU A 70 -4.87 -7.89 -5.00
N MET A 71 -3.84 -7.04 -5.10
CA MET A 71 -3.46 -6.35 -6.34
C MET A 71 -2.49 -7.14 -7.21
N SER A 72 -1.86 -8.18 -6.67
CA SER A 72 -1.01 -9.07 -7.46
C SER A 72 -1.80 -9.61 -8.65
N PRO A 73 -1.22 -9.68 -9.86
CA PRO A 73 -1.88 -10.29 -11.01
C PRO A 73 -2.28 -11.75 -10.74
#